data_AF-A0A7X6WX84-F1
#
_entry.id   AF-A0A7X6WX84-F1
#
_cell.length_a   1.000
_cell.length_b   1.000
_cell.length_c   1.000
_cell.angle_alpha   90.00
_cell.angle_beta   90.00
_cell.angle_gamma   90.00
#
_symmetry.space_group_name_H-M   'P 1'
#
loop_
_entity.id
_entity.type
_entity.pdbx_description
1 polymer ?
#
loop_
_entity_poly.entity_id
_entity_poly.type
_entity_poly.pdbx_seq_one_letter_code
_entity_poly.pdbx_strand_id
1 'polypeptide(L)'
;MSTSNNQSMKLNFKDDTLTTVSRDALRALAKKLGFNETQTVLYALARLRDEVFVEQDTEKFMPLTKTQHEAIAKAEPQKKGKVVGSLL
;
A
#
# COMPACT_ATOMS: atom_id res chain seq x y z
N MET A 1 8.44 38.68 -4.38
CA MET A 1 8.29 37.78 -3.22
C MET A 1 6.88 37.25 -3.23
N SER A 2 6.68 36.00 -3.64
CA SER A 2 5.37 35.39 -3.78
C SER A 2 4.94 34.81 -2.45
N THR A 3 4.00 35.46 -1.76
CA THR A 3 3.44 34.99 -0.50
C THR A 3 2.53 33.80 -0.77
N SER A 4 3.03 32.59 -0.53
CA SER A 4 2.22 31.37 -0.48
C SER A 4 1.17 31.52 0.63
N ASN A 5 -0.07 31.77 0.21
CA ASN A 5 -1.24 31.86 1.09
C ASN A 5 -1.51 30.48 1.72
N ASN A 6 -0.83 30.20 2.83
CA ASN A 6 -1.10 29.06 3.71
C ASN A 6 -2.42 29.27 4.43
N GLN A 7 -3.52 29.23 3.68
CA GLN A 7 -4.85 29.16 4.26
C GLN A 7 -5.00 27.77 4.88
N SER A 8 -4.69 27.68 6.18
CA SER A 8 -4.95 26.51 7.00
C SER A 8 -6.41 26.10 6.78
N MET A 9 -6.64 24.93 6.20
CA MET A 9 -7.99 24.42 6.05
C MET A 9 -8.55 24.20 7.44
N LYS A 10 -9.36 25.14 7.92
CA LYS A 10 -10.25 24.93 9.07
C LYS A 10 -11.32 23.96 8.61
N LEU A 11 -10.96 22.67 8.55
CA LEU A 11 -11.91 21.58 8.43
C LEU A 11 -12.70 21.61 9.74
N ASN A 12 -13.86 22.26 9.72
CA ASN A 12 -14.84 22.14 10.77
C ASN A 12 -15.41 20.72 10.66
N PHE A 13 -14.72 19.75 11.25
CA PHE A 13 -15.29 18.44 11.52
C PHE A 13 -16.50 18.70 12.42
N LYS A 14 -17.70 18.51 11.89
CA LYS A 14 -18.92 18.59 12.70
C LYS A 14 -18.93 17.33 13.56
N ASP A 15 -19.14 17.49 14.86
CA ASP A 15 -19.28 16.38 15.83
C ASP A 15 -20.46 15.44 15.52
N ASP A 16 -21.29 15.75 14.52
CA ASP A 16 -22.52 15.04 14.16
C ASP A 16 -22.38 13.90 13.13
N THR A 17 -21.19 13.63 12.58
CA THR A 17 -21.01 12.48 11.68
C THR A 17 -20.13 11.42 12.30
N LEU A 18 -20.53 10.15 12.19
CA LEU A 18 -19.80 8.98 12.72
C LEU A 18 -18.33 8.94 12.27
N THR A 19 -18.05 9.51 11.10
CA THR A 19 -16.71 9.61 10.51
C THR A 19 -16.08 10.99 10.64
N THR A 20 -16.71 11.93 11.36
CA THR A 20 -16.34 13.34 11.57
C THR A 20 -16.29 14.22 10.31
N VAL A 21 -16.32 13.63 9.11
CA VAL A 21 -16.29 14.33 7.83
C VAL A 21 -17.72 14.66 7.38
N SER A 22 -18.01 15.95 7.19
CA SER A 22 -19.27 16.41 6.60
C SER A 22 -19.22 16.38 5.07
N ARG A 23 -20.38 16.42 4.42
CA ARG A 23 -20.45 16.50 2.94
C ARG A 23 -19.78 17.77 2.39
N ASP A 24 -19.86 18.88 3.11
CA ASP A 24 -19.19 20.13 2.74
C ASP A 24 -17.67 19.99 2.82
N ALA A 25 -17.16 19.29 3.84
CA ALA A 25 -15.74 18.96 3.95
C ALA A 25 -15.29 18.06 2.79
N LEU A 26 -16.07 17.04 2.44
CA LEU A 26 -15.80 16.18 1.28
C LEU A 26 -15.74 16.98 -0.02
N ARG A 27 -16.70 17.89 -0.25
CA ARG A 27 -16.74 18.74 -1.45
C ARG A 27 -15.55 19.71 -1.50
N ALA A 28 -15.16 20.29 -0.36
CA ALA A 28 -13.98 21.14 -0.26
C ALA A 28 -12.67 20.37 -0.55
N LEU A 29 -12.56 19.14 -0.03
CA LEU A 29 -11.45 18.24 -0.30
C LEU A 29 -11.38 17.85 -1.78
N ALA A 30 -12.51 17.46 -2.37
CA ALA A 30 -12.61 17.10 -3.78
C ALA A 30 -12.12 18.24 -4.68
N LYS A 31 -12.61 19.46 -4.44
CA LYS A 31 -12.16 20.65 -5.18
C LYS A 31 -10.66 20.91 -5.03
N LYS A 32 -10.10 20.73 -3.84
CA LYS A 32 -8.67 20.98 -3.58
C LYS A 32 -7.77 19.92 -4.24
N LEU A 33 -8.22 18.68 -4.31
CA LEU A 33 -7.50 17.57 -4.94
C LEU A 33 -7.70 17.49 -6.45
N GLY A 34 -8.61 18.28 -7.02
CA GLY A 34 -8.99 18.17 -8.43
C GLY A 34 -9.81 16.91 -8.74
N PHE A 35 -10.49 16.37 -7.73
CA PHE A 35 -11.30 15.15 -7.80
C PHE A 35 -12.80 15.48 -7.76
N ASN A 36 -13.62 14.51 -8.19
CA ASN A 36 -15.02 14.47 -7.79
C ASN A 36 -15.20 13.83 -6.40
N GLU A 37 -16.40 13.93 -5.82
CA GLU A 37 -16.70 13.40 -4.48
C GLU A 37 -16.40 11.88 -4.39
N THR A 38 -16.78 11.11 -5.41
CA THR A 38 -16.54 9.66 -5.49
C THR A 38 -15.05 9.31 -5.47
N GLN A 39 -14.25 9.97 -6.29
CA GLN A 39 -12.79 9.78 -6.34
C GLN A 39 -12.13 10.14 -5.02
N THR A 40 -12.63 11.18 -4.34
CA THR A 40 -12.13 11.60 -3.04
C THR A 40 -12.42 10.54 -1.96
N VAL A 41 -13.62 9.93 -1.98
CA VAL A 41 -13.96 8.81 -1.09
C VAL A 41 -13.10 7.59 -1.39
N LEU A 42 -12.93 7.23 -2.68
CA LEU A 42 -12.09 6.09 -3.07
C LEU A 42 -10.63 6.29 -2.66
N TYR A 43 -10.11 7.51 -2.79
CA TYR A 43 -8.76 7.85 -2.33
C TYR A 43 -8.63 7.73 -0.81
N ALA A 44 -9.60 8.23 -0.05
CA ALA A 44 -9.61 8.10 1.40
C ALA A 44 -9.69 6.62 1.84
N LEU A 45 -10.53 5.82 1.18
CA LEU A 45 -10.64 4.38 1.44
C LEU A 45 -9.34 3.64 1.11
N ALA A 46 -8.63 4.01 0.04
CA ALA A 46 -7.33 3.42 -0.29
C ALA A 46 -6.28 3.71 0.79
N ARG A 47 -6.25 4.94 1.32
CA ARG A 47 -5.37 5.30 2.44
C ARG A 47 -5.72 4.54 3.72
N LEU A 48 -7.01 4.47 4.05
CA LEU A 48 -7.50 3.71 5.19
C LEU A 48 -7.19 2.21 5.05
N ARG A 49 -7.31 1.66 3.83
CA ARG A 49 -6.92 0.28 3.56
C ARG A 49 -5.46 0.06 3.90
N ASP A 50 -4.58 0.95 3.46
CA ASP A 50 -3.15 0.81 3.76
C ASP A 50 -2.94 0.89 5.30
N GLU A 51 -3.58 1.81 6.01
CA GLU A 51 -3.47 1.89 7.47
C GLU A 51 -4.00 0.65 8.22
N VAL A 52 -5.09 0.03 7.74
CA VAL A 52 -5.77 -1.09 8.41
C VAL A 52 -5.19 -2.45 8.02
N PHE A 53 -4.74 -2.62 6.78
CA PHE A 53 -4.33 -3.91 6.23
C PHE A 53 -2.80 -4.07 6.06
N VAL A 54 -1.98 -3.09 6.45
CA VAL A 54 -0.51 -3.14 6.34
C VAL A 54 0.14 -4.34 7.06
N GLU A 55 -0.51 -4.92 8.08
CA GLU A 55 0.03 -6.10 8.78
C GLU A 55 -0.14 -7.43 8.02
N GLN A 56 -0.91 -7.49 6.92
CA GLN A 56 -1.15 -8.77 6.23
C GLN A 56 -0.10 -9.11 5.15
N ASP A 57 0.72 -8.16 4.71
CA ASP A 57 1.73 -8.40 3.66
C ASP A 57 3.14 -8.73 4.22
N THR A 58 3.34 -8.74 5.55
CA THR A 58 4.64 -9.09 6.15
C THR A 58 4.99 -10.57 6.09
N GLU A 59 4.06 -11.44 5.69
CA GLU A 59 4.35 -12.87 5.46
C GLU A 59 4.86 -13.17 4.05
N LYS A 60 4.74 -12.23 3.10
CA LYS A 60 4.84 -12.58 1.68
C LYS A 60 6.25 -12.92 1.18
N PHE A 61 7.30 -12.60 1.94
CA PHE A 61 8.69 -12.86 1.54
C PHE A 61 9.62 -13.13 2.73
N MET A 62 9.21 -13.95 3.70
CA MET A 62 10.17 -14.41 4.69
C MET A 62 11.24 -15.28 4.00
N PRO A 63 12.55 -15.01 4.21
CA PRO A 63 13.60 -15.84 3.68
C PRO A 63 13.45 -17.27 4.22
N LEU A 64 13.76 -18.25 3.39
CA LEU A 64 13.66 -19.66 3.77
C LEU A 64 14.50 -19.93 5.02
N THR A 65 13.91 -20.68 5.94
CA THR A 65 14.61 -21.15 7.14
C THR A 65 15.69 -22.18 6.76
N LYS A 66 16.70 -22.35 7.63
CA LYS A 66 17.79 -23.32 7.40
C LYS A 66 17.26 -24.74 7.17
N THR A 67 16.23 -25.13 7.91
CA THR A 67 15.57 -26.44 7.76
C THR A 67 14.87 -26.60 6.41
N GLN A 68 14.28 -25.53 5.87
CA GLN A 68 13.69 -25.55 4.53
C GLN A 68 14.77 -25.63 3.44
N HIS A 69 15.90 -24.94 3.61
CA HIS A 69 17.05 -25.07 2.72
C HIS A 69 17.62 -26.50 2.70
N GLU A 70 17.75 -27.14 3.85
CA GLU A 70 18.21 -28.53 3.97
C GLU A 70 17.24 -29.52 3.33
N ALA A 71 15.93 -29.29 3.49
CA ALA A 71 14.90 -30.10 2.85
C ALA A 71 14.94 -30.00 1.32
N ILE A 72 15.14 -28.79 0.78
CA ILE A 72 15.30 -28.56 -0.67
C ILE A 72 16.56 -29.25 -1.19
N ALA A 73 17.71 -29.08 -0.51
CA ALA A 73 18.97 -29.70 -0.90
C ALA A 73 18.91 -31.25 -0.89
N LYS A 74 18.09 -31.82 -0.01
CA LYS A 74 17.85 -33.27 0.07
C LYS A 74 16.86 -33.76 -1.00
N ALA A 75 15.92 -32.91 -1.42
CA ALA A 75 14.88 -33.22 -2.40
C ALA A 75 15.33 -33.00 -3.85
N GLU A 76 16.35 -32.17 -4.09
CA GLU A 76 16.91 -32.00 -5.44
C GLU A 76 17.49 -33.32 -5.96
N PRO A 77 17.14 -33.73 -7.19
CA PRO A 77 17.71 -34.95 -7.77
C PRO A 77 19.22 -34.74 -7.94
N GLN A 78 20.02 -35.46 -7.14
CA GLN A 78 21.47 -35.51 -7.27
C GLN A 78 21.91 -36.26 -8.54
N LYS A 79 21.43 -35.85 -9.70
CA LYS A 79 21.98 -36.31 -10.97
C LYS A 79 23.12 -35.37 -11.33
N LYS A 80 24.35 -35.84 -11.09
CA LYS A 80 25.58 -35.29 -11.70
C LYS A 80 25.45 -35.44 -13.22
N GLY A 81 24.77 -34.49 -13.86
CA GLY A 81 24.66 -34.41 -15.31
C GLY A 81 25.98 -33.94 -15.89
N LYS A 82 26.58 -34.78 -16.73
CA LYS A 82 27.79 -34.50 -17.51
C LYS A 82 27.58 -33.18 -18.27
N VAL A 83 28.44 -32.19 -18.02
CA VAL A 83 28.44 -30.91 -18.73
C VAL A 83 28.58 -31.23 -20.22
N VAL A 84 27.56 -30.93 -21.02
CA VAL A 84 27.66 -31.06 -22.48
C VAL A 84 28.52 -29.88 -22.94
N GLY A 85 29.82 -30.13 -23.09
CA GLY A 85 30.77 -29.17 -23.64
C GLY A 85 30.51 -28.97 -25.12
N SER A 86 29.51 -28.17 -25.48
CA SER A 86 29.39 -27.56 -26.80
C SER A 86 28.29 -26.50 -26.79
N LEU A 87 28.60 -25.35 -26.22
CA LEU A 87 28.03 -24.07 -26.65
C LEU A 87 29.22 -23.16 -26.95
N LEU A 88 29.87 -23.45 -28.08
CA LEU A 88 30.61 -22.49 -28.89
C LEU A 88 29.77 -22.22 -30.13
#